data_AF-Q02YG7-F1
#
_entry.id   AF-Q02YG7-F1
#
_cell.length_a   1.000
_cell.length_b   1.000
_cell.length_c   1.000
_cell.angle_alpha   90.00
_cell.angle_beta   90.00
_cell.angle_gamma   90.00
#
_symmetry.space_group_name_H-M   'P 1'
#
loop_
_entity.id
_entity.type
_entity.pdbx_description
1 polymer ?
#
loop_
_entity_poly.entity_id
_entity_poly.type
_entity_poly.pdbx_seq_one_letter_code
_entity_poly.pdbx_strand_id
1 'polypeptide(L)'
;MTPKTKAAVLTGTIDSTGAVTGVTGATYYNTNSWQDMIDTYKSVTPNAASKATVFFNVTANVPGNSVLNSGNAVSSGKSLSINGNNYTLYLDNDTTYTTAQSIGGSDGTARAFGSNGTVSADTTLTVKNATIVNNITSGIFQMKGNNAKATAVYENVTVSNGDGIYGAQPIRNDNGKVIFRGTNTFNILQNHNMNDISSAGADNQGEWIQVAAYTEVETGTTTLNESWGNDQPFYVYYSNSGSTLQVDAGAAMVWNLNKTYTMYYDDGALLVVGALNWNINGSFVINGTVNTSSTYAGGWFMALNTLNSWNLNVGQNATFKATTGGVISLDAFLTGAVKWNFAQGSSVLFNNLNPNQNVVSLAPGLGSGITMTDPKVVSFNTAGGSVFSTTVLTFPVTISGSGLRTHSSSTGYTFDSTYDLITPNKGTITPTSSDIWYRMNTGTLTTFNPTLQVINLSPNNYGSDAPNIAAGKYISWYQPLGFQLNAAVSNMNRIFNISLDPSATKGTPIDGSWSSLINGTSAESLVVGDDRAQNPNIHILVKMTQNNFPNGLQYYWVDPTTKAQTQLNLNSSLQIASITIDSTLPSWIKMTGAGMWYTMTFPTDTGLNIKANNSLLSQTNSNAGTFQYTVANGPS
;
A
#
# COMPACT_ATOMS: atom_id res chain seq x y z
N MET A 1 9.77 24.60 -54.95
CA MET A 1 10.64 24.96 -53.82
C MET A 1 9.87 25.93 -52.94
N THR A 2 9.25 25.44 -51.88
CA THR A 2 8.59 26.26 -50.85
C THR A 2 9.67 26.98 -50.04
N PRO A 3 9.54 28.28 -49.72
CA PRO A 3 10.52 28.97 -48.89
C PRO A 3 10.58 28.31 -47.52
N LYS A 4 11.78 27.93 -47.05
CA LYS A 4 12.00 27.64 -45.63
C LYS A 4 11.76 28.94 -44.87
N THR A 5 10.61 29.07 -44.22
CA THR A 5 10.36 30.12 -43.22
C THR A 5 11.43 29.98 -42.15
N LYS A 6 12.33 30.96 -42.09
CA LYS A 6 13.37 31.05 -41.07
C LYS A 6 12.65 31.32 -39.75
N ALA A 7 12.74 30.40 -38.80
CA ALA A 7 12.11 30.53 -37.49
C ALA A 7 12.56 31.79 -36.75
N ALA A 8 11.67 32.33 -35.92
CA ALA A 8 11.81 33.63 -35.29
C ALA A 8 12.00 33.48 -33.77
N VAL A 9 12.99 34.17 -33.23
CA VAL A 9 13.07 34.38 -31.77
C VAL A 9 11.79 35.10 -31.34
N LEU A 10 11.04 34.49 -30.43
CA LEU A 10 9.73 35.00 -30.01
C LEU A 10 9.87 36.33 -29.29
N THR A 11 8.88 37.21 -29.47
CA THR A 11 8.79 38.46 -28.70
C THR A 11 8.21 38.16 -27.32
N GLY A 12 8.94 38.54 -26.27
CA GLY A 12 8.55 38.30 -24.88
C GLY A 12 7.46 39.26 -24.40
N THR A 13 6.59 38.78 -23.51
CA THR A 13 5.58 39.56 -22.79
C THR A 13 5.86 39.56 -21.30
N ILE A 14 5.71 40.69 -20.60
CA ILE A 14 5.89 40.76 -19.15
C ILE A 14 4.62 40.25 -18.46
N ASP A 15 4.78 39.28 -17.57
CA ASP A 15 3.72 38.79 -16.69
C ASP A 15 3.57 39.73 -15.49
N SER A 16 2.71 40.74 -15.60
CA SER A 16 2.55 41.77 -14.57
C SER A 16 1.87 41.27 -13.29
N THR A 17 1.23 40.10 -13.30
CA THR A 17 0.51 39.54 -12.16
C THR A 17 1.08 38.22 -11.66
N GLY A 18 1.93 37.56 -12.45
CA GLY A 18 2.40 36.21 -12.18
C GLY A 18 1.41 35.13 -12.60
N ALA A 19 0.33 35.46 -13.32
CA ALA A 19 -0.73 34.51 -13.65
C ALA A 19 -0.30 33.41 -14.64
N VAL A 20 0.70 33.68 -15.48
CA VAL A 20 1.17 32.72 -16.50
C VAL A 20 2.41 31.96 -15.99
N THR A 21 3.34 32.70 -15.40
CA THR A 21 4.66 32.21 -15.00
C THR A 21 4.71 31.74 -13.55
N GLY A 22 3.76 32.20 -12.71
CA GLY A 22 3.85 32.11 -11.25
C GLY A 22 4.75 33.19 -10.63
N VAL A 23 5.32 34.10 -11.43
CA VAL A 23 6.33 35.07 -10.98
C VAL A 23 6.02 36.46 -11.55
N THR A 24 5.62 37.38 -10.69
CA THR A 24 5.38 38.78 -11.08
C THR A 24 6.63 39.42 -11.69
N GLY A 25 6.47 40.03 -12.87
CA GLY A 25 7.52 40.72 -13.62
C GLY A 25 8.35 39.82 -14.53
N ALA A 26 8.16 38.50 -14.51
CA ALA A 26 8.86 37.58 -15.40
C ALA A 26 8.42 37.76 -16.86
N THR A 27 9.34 37.57 -17.79
CA THR A 27 9.01 37.54 -19.23
C THR A 27 8.64 36.12 -19.66
N TYR A 28 7.53 35.99 -20.39
CA TYR A 28 7.09 34.75 -21.03
C TYR A 28 6.96 34.89 -22.54
N TYR A 29 6.96 33.76 -23.25
CA TYR A 29 6.93 33.68 -24.70
C TYR A 29 5.80 32.76 -25.15
N ASN A 30 4.84 33.31 -25.91
CA ASN A 30 3.74 32.54 -26.48
C ASN A 30 4.23 31.70 -27.67
N THR A 31 3.85 30.43 -27.71
CA THR A 31 4.33 29.51 -28.75
C THR A 31 3.31 28.42 -29.05
N ASN A 32 3.42 27.83 -30.24
CA ASN A 32 2.76 26.61 -30.67
C ASN A 32 3.70 25.72 -31.53
N SER A 33 5.01 25.94 -31.44
CA SER A 33 6.03 25.32 -32.31
C SER A 33 7.30 24.99 -31.52
N TRP A 34 7.82 23.77 -31.70
CA TRP A 34 9.10 23.36 -31.12
C TRP A 34 10.27 24.23 -31.59
N GLN A 35 10.28 24.58 -32.88
CA GLN A 35 11.36 25.37 -33.47
C GLN A 35 11.46 26.74 -32.79
N ASP A 36 10.33 27.41 -32.57
CA ASP A 36 10.29 28.72 -31.92
C ASP A 36 10.70 28.63 -30.44
N MET A 37 10.29 27.56 -29.73
CA MET A 37 10.75 27.32 -28.35
C MET A 37 12.26 27.16 -28.29
N ILE A 38 12.83 26.34 -29.16
CA ILE A 38 14.26 26.03 -29.17
C ILE A 38 15.09 27.25 -29.55
N ASP A 39 14.71 27.98 -30.59
CA ASP A 39 15.45 29.16 -31.03
C ASP A 39 15.37 30.28 -29.99
N THR A 40 14.18 30.48 -29.40
CA THR A 40 14.00 31.44 -28.30
C THR A 40 14.86 31.05 -27.10
N TYR A 41 14.83 29.79 -26.66
CA TYR A 41 15.65 29.32 -25.54
C TYR A 41 17.15 29.55 -25.81
N LYS A 42 17.63 29.33 -27.04
CA LYS A 42 19.04 29.55 -27.39
C LYS A 42 19.41 31.04 -27.39
N SER A 43 18.52 31.92 -27.84
CA SER A 43 18.85 33.33 -28.07
C SER A 43 18.58 34.28 -26.90
N VAL A 44 17.58 34.03 -26.06
CA VAL A 44 17.16 35.01 -25.05
C VAL A 44 17.94 34.90 -23.75
N THR A 45 18.27 36.04 -23.14
CA THR A 45 18.73 36.10 -21.75
C THR A 45 17.55 36.45 -20.87
N PRO A 46 17.14 35.60 -19.91
CA PRO A 46 16.05 35.90 -19.00
C PRO A 46 16.27 37.20 -18.24
N ASN A 47 15.20 37.95 -18.02
CA ASN A 47 15.27 39.16 -17.19
C ASN A 47 15.54 38.80 -15.72
N ALA A 48 15.85 39.80 -14.88
CA ALA A 48 16.14 39.58 -13.46
C ALA A 48 14.98 38.92 -12.69
N ALA A 49 13.73 39.34 -12.96
CA ALA A 49 12.54 38.78 -12.33
C ALA A 49 12.31 37.30 -12.71
N SER A 50 12.71 36.91 -13.92
CA SER A 50 12.62 35.53 -14.42
C SER A 50 13.63 34.58 -13.78
N LYS A 51 14.59 35.06 -12.96
CA LYS A 51 15.56 34.22 -12.21
C LYS A 51 16.22 33.14 -13.10
N ALA A 52 16.84 33.57 -14.20
CA ALA A 52 17.49 32.69 -15.18
C ALA A 52 16.57 31.65 -15.87
N THR A 53 15.25 31.80 -15.78
CA THR A 53 14.27 30.89 -16.39
C THR A 53 13.65 31.48 -17.66
N VAL A 54 13.63 30.70 -18.74
CA VAL A 54 12.83 31.03 -19.94
C VAL A 54 11.43 30.41 -19.79
N PHE A 55 10.39 31.26 -19.77
CA PHE A 55 9.00 30.80 -19.63
C PHE A 55 8.31 30.71 -20.99
N PHE A 56 7.85 29.52 -21.36
CA PHE A 56 7.01 29.29 -22.53
C PHE A 56 5.55 29.14 -22.11
N ASN A 57 4.67 29.79 -22.85
CA ASN A 57 3.23 29.69 -22.71
C ASN A 57 2.64 29.10 -23.99
N VAL A 58 2.16 27.86 -23.91
CA VAL A 58 1.65 27.14 -25.08
C VAL A 58 0.24 27.63 -25.41
N THR A 59 0.00 27.95 -26.67
CA THR A 59 -1.25 28.60 -27.13
C THR A 59 -2.12 27.70 -28.02
N ALA A 60 -1.57 26.59 -28.49
CA ALA A 60 -2.25 25.53 -29.23
C ALA A 60 -1.42 24.23 -29.15
N ASN A 61 -1.96 23.12 -29.63
CA ASN A 61 -1.20 21.87 -29.77
C ASN A 61 0.09 22.10 -30.56
N VAL A 62 1.19 21.52 -30.09
CA VAL A 62 2.52 21.66 -30.69
C VAL A 62 2.82 20.41 -31.53
N PRO A 63 2.80 20.49 -32.87
CA PRO A 63 3.10 19.34 -33.73
C PRO A 63 4.53 18.87 -33.56
N GLY A 64 4.79 17.62 -33.97
CA GLY A 64 6.16 17.11 -34.10
C GLY A 64 7.00 17.98 -35.03
N ASN A 65 8.31 17.95 -34.84
CA ASN A 65 9.23 18.75 -35.64
C ASN A 65 10.63 18.12 -35.66
N SER A 66 11.23 18.06 -36.85
CA SER A 66 12.59 17.59 -37.06
C SER A 66 13.68 18.23 -36.17
N VAL A 67 13.46 19.45 -35.66
CA VAL A 67 14.40 20.13 -34.72
C VAL A 67 14.59 19.36 -33.40
N LEU A 68 13.62 18.51 -33.03
CA LEU A 68 13.75 17.65 -31.85
C LEU A 68 14.87 16.61 -32.00
N ASN A 69 15.25 16.25 -33.24
CA ASN A 69 16.30 15.28 -33.51
C ASN A 69 17.71 15.84 -33.41
N SER A 70 17.87 17.17 -33.47
CA SER A 70 19.20 17.80 -33.57
C SER A 70 19.93 18.00 -32.24
N GLY A 71 19.34 17.58 -31.11
CA GLY A 71 19.90 17.76 -29.77
C GLY A 71 20.08 19.21 -29.36
N ASN A 72 19.09 19.75 -28.65
CA ASN A 72 19.10 21.16 -28.27
C ASN A 72 19.69 21.31 -26.87
N ALA A 73 20.98 21.65 -26.86
CA ALA A 73 21.80 21.81 -25.67
C ALA A 73 21.15 22.74 -24.63
N VAL A 74 20.84 22.18 -23.46
CA VAL A 74 20.49 22.94 -22.26
C VAL A 74 21.76 23.61 -21.71
N SER A 75 21.68 24.92 -21.45
CA SER A 75 22.80 25.69 -20.90
C SER A 75 22.80 25.60 -19.37
N SER A 76 23.94 25.25 -18.78
CA SER A 76 24.09 25.18 -17.32
C SER A 76 23.74 26.52 -16.66
N GLY A 77 22.91 26.48 -15.62
CA GLY A 77 22.39 27.64 -14.89
C GLY A 77 21.23 28.37 -15.59
N LYS A 78 20.80 27.92 -16.77
CA LYS A 78 19.68 28.50 -17.52
C LYS A 78 18.48 27.55 -17.54
N SER A 79 17.51 27.86 -16.71
CA SER A 79 16.28 27.09 -16.52
C SER A 79 15.26 27.34 -17.63
N LEU A 80 14.27 26.45 -17.76
CA LEU A 80 13.11 26.64 -18.62
C LEU A 80 11.84 26.13 -17.95
N SER A 81 10.71 26.75 -18.26
CA SER A 81 9.38 26.32 -17.81
C SER A 81 8.41 26.36 -18.98
N ILE A 82 7.79 25.23 -19.30
CA ILE A 82 6.76 25.11 -20.34
C ILE A 82 5.42 24.96 -19.64
N ASN A 83 4.58 25.99 -19.74
CA ASN A 83 3.17 25.91 -19.38
C ASN A 83 2.36 25.43 -20.59
N GLY A 84 1.91 24.19 -20.56
CA GLY A 84 1.18 23.54 -21.64
C GLY A 84 -0.24 24.05 -21.84
N ASN A 85 -0.85 24.72 -20.85
CA ASN A 85 -2.25 25.17 -20.89
C ASN A 85 -3.25 24.09 -21.35
N ASN A 86 -2.99 22.84 -20.93
CA ASN A 86 -3.73 21.63 -21.29
C ASN A 86 -3.69 21.25 -22.78
N TYR A 87 -2.81 21.87 -23.58
CA TYR A 87 -2.55 21.45 -24.95
C TYR A 87 -1.62 20.23 -25.00
N THR A 88 -1.63 19.57 -26.16
CA THR A 88 -0.79 18.41 -26.44
C THR A 88 0.54 18.83 -27.08
N LEU A 89 1.63 18.28 -26.55
CA LEU A 89 2.99 18.40 -27.06
C LEU A 89 3.40 17.07 -27.70
N TYR A 90 3.58 17.05 -29.02
CA TYR A 90 4.00 15.84 -29.74
C TYR A 90 5.51 15.82 -29.86
N LEU A 91 6.17 14.93 -29.11
CA LEU A 91 7.61 14.70 -29.21
C LEU A 91 7.86 13.69 -30.34
N ASP A 92 7.77 14.18 -31.57
CA ASP A 92 7.85 13.39 -32.81
C ASP A 92 8.57 14.21 -33.90
N ASN A 93 8.98 13.59 -35.00
CA ASN A 93 9.41 14.26 -36.23
C ASN A 93 8.23 14.60 -37.16
N ASP A 94 7.07 13.96 -37.00
CA ASP A 94 5.90 14.17 -37.86
C ASP A 94 5.18 15.49 -37.54
N THR A 95 5.16 16.39 -38.51
CA THR A 95 4.51 17.71 -38.42
C THR A 95 2.99 17.66 -38.64
N THR A 96 2.43 16.50 -39.01
CA THR A 96 1.03 16.35 -39.45
C THR A 96 0.14 15.55 -38.51
N TYR A 97 0.66 15.01 -37.41
CA TYR A 97 -0.08 14.17 -36.44
C TYR A 97 -0.64 12.87 -37.04
N THR A 98 -0.19 12.43 -38.21
CA THR A 98 -0.86 11.36 -38.96
C THR A 98 -0.29 9.98 -38.70
N THR A 99 0.99 9.89 -38.30
CA THR A 99 1.61 8.61 -37.95
C THR A 99 2.72 8.84 -36.94
N ALA A 100 2.63 8.17 -35.80
CA ALA A 100 3.75 8.11 -34.86
C ALA A 100 4.94 7.45 -35.58
N GLN A 101 5.97 8.24 -35.93
CA GLN A 101 7.22 7.69 -36.46
C GLN A 101 8.24 7.65 -35.34
N SER A 102 8.35 6.49 -34.70
CA SER A 102 9.30 6.38 -33.60
C SER A 102 10.70 6.69 -34.05
N ILE A 103 11.34 7.53 -33.26
CA ILE A 103 12.73 7.88 -33.48
C ILE A 103 13.49 7.04 -32.47
N GLY A 104 13.98 5.88 -32.90
CA GLY A 104 14.96 5.11 -32.14
C GLY A 104 16.27 5.90 -32.07
N GLY A 105 16.90 5.97 -30.90
CA GLY A 105 18.19 6.63 -30.73
C GLY A 105 19.17 5.72 -30.03
N SER A 106 20.34 5.53 -30.63
CA SER A 106 21.52 5.10 -29.86
C SER A 106 21.83 6.16 -28.80
N ASP A 107 22.46 5.74 -27.70
CA ASP A 107 22.70 6.56 -26.50
C ASP A 107 23.33 7.96 -26.73
N GLY A 108 23.95 8.20 -27.89
CA GLY A 108 24.79 9.38 -28.16
C GLY A 108 24.09 10.68 -28.56
N THR A 109 22.82 10.69 -28.98
CA THR A 109 22.14 11.94 -29.41
C THR A 109 21.14 12.39 -28.36
N ALA A 110 21.42 13.53 -27.70
CA ALA A 110 20.40 14.27 -26.95
C ALA A 110 19.31 14.73 -27.92
N ARG A 111 18.05 14.76 -27.49
CA ARG A 111 16.89 15.20 -28.28
C ARG A 111 16.01 16.11 -27.44
N ALA A 112 15.04 16.76 -28.09
CA ALA A 112 14.25 17.82 -27.47
C ALA A 112 15.16 18.83 -26.74
N PHE A 113 14.92 19.11 -25.46
CA PHE A 113 15.85 19.84 -24.60
C PHE A 113 16.77 18.86 -23.89
N GLY A 114 18.02 18.77 -24.33
CA GLY A 114 18.94 17.75 -23.84
C GLY A 114 20.37 18.25 -23.67
N SER A 115 21.19 17.49 -22.95
CA SER A 115 22.62 17.74 -22.79
C SER A 115 23.37 16.42 -22.67
N ASN A 116 24.54 16.33 -23.31
CA ASN A 116 25.48 15.21 -23.17
C ASN A 116 26.67 15.57 -22.26
N GLY A 117 26.56 16.64 -21.46
CA GLY A 117 27.66 17.23 -20.71
C GLY A 117 27.26 17.77 -19.34
N THR A 118 28.11 18.65 -18.79
CA THR A 118 27.91 19.20 -17.45
C THR A 118 26.72 20.18 -17.41
N VAL A 119 25.74 19.87 -16.56
CA VAL A 119 24.62 20.77 -16.24
C VAL A 119 24.54 20.89 -14.72
N SER A 120 24.65 22.11 -14.20
CA SER A 120 24.65 22.35 -12.75
C SER A 120 23.28 22.07 -12.11
N ALA A 121 23.32 21.81 -10.80
CA ALA A 121 22.13 21.62 -9.97
C ALA A 121 21.23 22.87 -9.87
N ASP A 122 21.74 24.05 -10.25
CA ASP A 122 20.96 25.29 -10.32
C ASP A 122 20.03 25.35 -11.54
N THR A 123 20.14 24.39 -12.47
CA THR A 123 19.32 24.32 -13.67
C THR A 123 18.04 23.55 -13.40
N THR A 124 16.88 24.17 -13.61
CA THR A 124 15.56 23.53 -13.47
C THR A 124 14.81 23.56 -14.79
N LEU A 125 14.30 22.40 -15.21
CA LEU A 125 13.50 22.21 -16.42
C LEU A 125 12.11 21.77 -16.00
N THR A 126 11.10 22.58 -16.27
CA THR A 126 9.72 22.32 -15.83
C THR A 126 8.80 22.19 -17.03
N VAL A 127 7.92 21.19 -17.00
CA VAL A 127 6.74 21.12 -17.86
C VAL A 127 5.50 20.96 -16.97
N LYS A 128 4.48 21.78 -17.24
CA LYS A 128 3.26 21.79 -16.43
C LYS A 128 1.99 21.89 -17.26
N ASN A 129 0.89 21.33 -16.77
CA ASN A 129 -0.45 21.38 -17.36
C ASN A 129 -0.41 20.98 -18.85
N ALA A 130 0.09 19.79 -19.17
CA ALA A 130 0.33 19.38 -20.55
C ALA A 130 -0.02 17.91 -20.77
N THR A 131 -0.47 17.59 -21.98
CA THR A 131 -0.43 16.20 -22.48
C THR A 131 0.79 16.05 -23.37
N ILE A 132 1.57 14.99 -23.21
CA ILE A 132 2.77 14.71 -24.00
C ILE A 132 2.57 13.37 -24.70
N VAL A 133 2.62 13.38 -26.03
CA VAL A 133 2.76 12.15 -26.81
C VAL A 133 4.24 11.96 -27.09
N ASN A 134 4.84 11.00 -26.39
CA ASN A 134 6.28 10.73 -26.45
C ASN A 134 6.56 9.68 -27.53
N ASN A 135 7.33 10.05 -28.55
CA ASN A 135 7.74 9.14 -29.62
C ASN A 135 9.25 9.15 -29.85
N ILE A 136 9.98 9.56 -28.81
CA ILE A 136 11.44 9.60 -28.75
C ILE A 136 11.91 8.92 -27.48
N THR A 137 13.08 8.30 -27.53
CA THR A 137 13.75 7.85 -26.30
C THR A 137 14.19 9.05 -25.45
N SER A 138 14.20 8.87 -24.13
CA SER A 138 14.65 9.82 -23.11
C SER A 138 13.77 11.07 -22.88
N GLY A 139 12.65 11.23 -23.58
CA GLY A 139 11.63 12.24 -23.29
C GLY A 139 11.99 13.70 -23.58
N ILE A 140 11.20 14.63 -23.02
CA ILE A 140 11.30 16.08 -23.28
C ILE A 140 12.57 16.71 -22.71
N PHE A 141 13.04 16.21 -21.57
CA PHE A 141 14.24 16.66 -20.86
C PHE A 141 15.24 15.51 -20.80
N GLN A 142 16.36 15.65 -21.52
CA GLN A 142 17.34 14.56 -21.70
C GLN A 142 18.69 14.94 -21.10
N MET A 143 18.85 14.72 -19.81
CA MET A 143 20.06 15.12 -19.08
C MET A 143 21.00 13.92 -18.97
N LYS A 144 21.96 13.83 -19.90
CA LYS A 144 22.88 12.70 -20.03
C LYS A 144 24.28 13.03 -19.51
N GLY A 145 24.90 12.07 -18.81
CA GLY A 145 26.29 12.09 -18.36
C GLY A 145 26.47 12.32 -16.86
N ASN A 146 27.67 11.97 -16.37
CA ASN A 146 28.02 11.96 -14.94
C ASN A 146 27.85 13.31 -14.21
N ASN A 147 27.86 14.42 -14.95
CA ASN A 147 27.73 15.78 -14.42
C ASN A 147 26.40 16.44 -14.79
N ALA A 148 25.41 15.68 -15.27
CA ALA A 148 24.08 16.18 -15.56
C ALA A 148 23.24 16.17 -14.27
N LYS A 149 23.25 17.29 -13.53
CA LYS A 149 22.67 17.41 -12.18
C LYS A 149 21.39 18.26 -12.15
N ALA A 150 20.78 18.53 -13.30
CA ALA A 150 19.59 19.38 -13.39
C ALA A 150 18.41 18.81 -12.60
N THR A 151 17.46 19.66 -12.25
CA THR A 151 16.16 19.25 -11.73
C THR A 151 15.12 19.26 -12.85
N ALA A 152 14.55 18.10 -13.16
CA ALA A 152 13.39 17.97 -14.04
C ALA A 152 12.12 17.97 -13.19
N VAL A 153 11.14 18.81 -13.54
CA VAL A 153 9.86 18.95 -12.82
C VAL A 153 8.71 18.67 -13.78
N TYR A 154 7.81 17.78 -13.36
CA TYR A 154 6.58 17.44 -14.04
C TYR A 154 5.40 17.79 -13.13
N GLU A 155 4.51 18.67 -13.59
CA GLU A 155 3.37 19.14 -12.80
C GLU A 155 2.06 19.06 -13.58
N ASN A 156 1.09 18.26 -13.12
CA ASN A 156 -0.17 18.06 -13.84
C ASN A 156 0.02 17.61 -15.29
N VAL A 157 0.89 16.62 -15.53
CA VAL A 157 1.16 16.11 -16.88
C VAL A 157 0.55 14.74 -17.13
N THR A 158 0.11 14.52 -18.36
CA THR A 158 -0.16 13.16 -18.86
C THR A 158 0.81 12.86 -19.98
N VAL A 159 1.54 11.75 -19.87
CA VAL A 159 2.47 11.27 -20.90
C VAL A 159 1.99 9.92 -21.42
N SER A 160 2.00 9.73 -22.73
CA SER A 160 1.75 8.45 -23.37
C SER A 160 2.76 8.20 -24.48
N ASN A 161 3.18 6.96 -24.66
CA ASN A 161 3.94 6.59 -25.86
C ASN A 161 3.08 6.82 -27.12
N GLY A 162 3.71 7.30 -28.19
CA GLY A 162 3.07 7.53 -29.49
C GLY A 162 3.08 6.29 -30.37
N ASP A 163 4.23 5.63 -30.47
CA ASP A 163 4.39 4.34 -31.16
C ASP A 163 4.15 3.18 -30.18
N GLY A 164 3.61 2.08 -30.70
CA GLY A 164 3.23 0.93 -29.89
C GLY A 164 4.40 0.09 -29.41
N ILE A 165 5.59 0.18 -30.00
CA ILE A 165 6.70 -0.73 -29.73
C ILE A 165 8.07 -0.03 -29.64
N TYR A 166 8.18 1.25 -29.93
CA TYR A 166 9.44 2.01 -29.88
C TYR A 166 9.27 3.37 -29.18
N GLY A 167 10.36 3.90 -28.61
CA GLY A 167 10.46 5.31 -28.18
C GLY A 167 9.47 5.74 -27.10
N ALA A 168 9.14 4.87 -26.14
CA ALA A 168 8.18 5.15 -25.08
C ALA A 168 8.78 5.88 -23.86
N GLN A 169 10.08 5.71 -23.63
CA GLN A 169 10.81 6.19 -22.47
C GLN A 169 10.70 7.72 -22.26
N PRO A 170 9.99 8.20 -21.22
CA PRO A 170 9.62 9.61 -21.10
C PRO A 170 10.59 10.45 -20.25
N ILE A 171 11.52 9.84 -19.50
CA ILE A 171 12.40 10.58 -18.58
C ILE A 171 13.83 10.02 -18.63
N ARG A 172 14.80 10.94 -18.73
CA ARG A 172 16.21 10.65 -18.48
C ARG A 172 16.92 11.77 -17.72
N ASN A 173 17.49 11.45 -16.56
CA ASN A 173 18.26 12.41 -15.76
C ASN A 173 19.39 11.79 -14.94
N ASP A 174 20.55 11.59 -15.59
CA ASP A 174 21.59 10.67 -15.12
C ASP A 174 22.10 10.92 -13.69
N ASN A 175 22.23 12.18 -13.25
CA ASN A 175 22.72 12.50 -11.89
C ASN A 175 21.91 13.62 -11.21
N GLY A 176 20.74 13.94 -11.77
CA GLY A 176 19.89 15.02 -11.30
C GLY A 176 18.69 14.55 -10.48
N LYS A 177 17.72 15.46 -10.33
CA LYS A 177 16.46 15.21 -9.63
C LYS A 177 15.30 15.13 -10.62
N VAL A 178 14.35 14.24 -10.36
CA VAL A 178 13.06 14.18 -11.03
C VAL A 178 11.98 14.44 -9.98
N ILE A 179 11.21 15.51 -10.14
CA ILE A 179 10.21 15.97 -9.18
C ILE A 179 8.83 15.94 -9.83
N PHE A 180 7.86 15.40 -9.10
CA PHE A 180 6.46 15.36 -9.48
C PHE A 180 5.60 16.20 -8.54
N ARG A 181 4.71 17.01 -9.13
CA ARG A 181 3.73 17.83 -8.41
C ARG A 181 2.33 17.66 -9.00
N GLY A 182 1.30 17.80 -8.17
CA GLY A 182 -0.08 17.67 -8.64
C GLY A 182 -0.40 16.27 -9.19
N THR A 183 -1.19 16.17 -10.26
CA THR A 183 -1.64 14.88 -10.80
C THR A 183 -0.91 14.51 -12.08
N ASN A 184 0.00 13.56 -12.01
CA ASN A 184 0.80 13.10 -13.15
C ASN A 184 0.41 11.67 -13.55
N THR A 185 0.36 11.38 -14.84
CA THR A 185 0.12 10.04 -15.37
C THR A 185 1.11 9.73 -16.49
N PHE A 186 1.79 8.59 -16.40
CA PHE A 186 2.70 8.08 -17.42
C PHE A 186 2.17 6.74 -17.93
N ASN A 187 1.88 6.66 -19.22
CA ASN A 187 1.42 5.46 -19.90
C ASN A 187 2.54 4.98 -20.82
N ILE A 188 3.19 3.88 -20.43
CA ILE A 188 4.25 3.24 -21.20
C ILE A 188 3.77 1.83 -21.54
N LEU A 189 2.98 1.77 -22.60
CA LEU A 189 2.13 0.63 -22.90
C LEU A 189 2.53 0.07 -24.25
N GLN A 190 3.07 -1.15 -24.24
CA GLN A 190 3.31 -1.88 -25.47
C GLN A 190 1.97 -2.10 -26.18
N ASN A 191 1.94 -1.85 -27.48
CA ASN A 191 0.75 -1.85 -28.32
C ASN A 191 -0.40 -0.99 -27.76
N HIS A 192 -0.08 0.02 -26.95
CA HIS A 192 -1.04 0.85 -26.22
C HIS A 192 -2.01 0.05 -25.32
N ASN A 193 -1.58 -1.10 -24.82
CA ASN A 193 -2.43 -2.02 -24.07
C ASN A 193 -1.77 -2.47 -22.77
N MET A 194 -2.32 -2.02 -21.64
CA MET A 194 -1.89 -2.41 -20.29
C MET A 194 -1.91 -3.93 -20.05
N ASN A 195 -2.74 -4.67 -20.78
CA ASN A 195 -2.86 -6.12 -20.65
C ASN A 195 -1.96 -6.90 -21.61
N ASP A 196 -1.11 -6.24 -22.41
CA ASP A 196 -0.15 -6.93 -23.26
C ASP A 196 0.89 -7.64 -22.37
N ILE A 197 1.14 -8.92 -22.68
CA ILE A 197 2.09 -9.78 -21.97
C ILE A 197 3.21 -10.30 -22.89
N SER A 198 3.23 -9.85 -24.14
CA SER A 198 4.28 -10.20 -25.11
C SER A 198 5.53 -9.34 -24.90
N SER A 199 6.66 -9.79 -25.45
CA SER A 199 7.96 -9.09 -25.41
C SER A 199 8.25 -8.39 -26.75
N ALA A 200 7.28 -7.64 -27.27
CA ALA A 200 7.37 -7.00 -28.59
C ALA A 200 7.94 -5.58 -28.53
N GLY A 201 7.88 -4.93 -27.37
CA GLY A 201 8.48 -3.63 -27.12
C GLY A 201 9.98 -3.70 -27.30
N ALA A 202 10.52 -2.66 -27.93
CA ALA A 202 11.95 -2.52 -28.12
C ALA A 202 12.63 -2.35 -26.77
N ASP A 203 13.68 -3.15 -26.60
CA ASP A 203 14.56 -3.16 -25.44
C ASP A 203 15.21 -1.78 -25.21
N ASN A 204 15.31 -1.37 -23.95
CA ASN A 204 15.81 -0.07 -23.48
C ASN A 204 15.07 1.14 -24.06
N GLN A 205 13.76 1.01 -24.28
CA GLN A 205 12.93 2.11 -24.77
C GLN A 205 11.60 2.24 -24.04
N GLY A 206 11.32 1.38 -23.06
CA GLY A 206 10.10 1.34 -22.26
C GLY A 206 10.26 1.75 -20.80
N GLU A 207 11.43 2.19 -20.38
CA GLU A 207 11.63 2.53 -18.97
C GLU A 207 10.90 3.82 -18.63
N TRP A 208 10.30 3.88 -17.45
CA TRP A 208 9.73 5.13 -16.96
C TRP A 208 10.81 6.18 -16.74
N ILE A 209 11.88 5.80 -16.06
CA ILE A 209 13.02 6.66 -15.76
C ILE A 209 14.30 5.89 -16.10
N GLN A 210 15.03 6.34 -17.14
CA GLN A 210 16.47 6.02 -17.17
C GLN A 210 17.17 6.99 -16.28
N VAL A 211 17.73 6.45 -15.22
CA VAL A 211 18.67 7.06 -14.33
C VAL A 211 18.07 8.29 -13.63
N ALA A 212 18.14 8.26 -12.31
CA ALA A 212 17.92 9.42 -11.46
C ALA A 212 18.60 9.13 -10.13
N ALA A 213 19.46 10.07 -9.70
CA ALA A 213 19.99 10.02 -8.34
C ALA A 213 18.85 10.24 -7.32
N TYR A 214 17.80 10.95 -7.72
CA TYR A 214 16.71 11.32 -6.84
C TYR A 214 15.39 11.51 -7.60
N THR A 215 14.35 10.82 -7.17
CA THR A 215 12.97 10.92 -7.67
C THR A 215 12.05 11.23 -6.51
N GLU A 216 11.18 12.24 -6.63
CA GLU A 216 10.31 12.69 -5.55
C GLU A 216 8.91 13.02 -6.05
N VAL A 217 7.89 12.53 -5.33
CA VAL A 217 6.51 13.02 -5.44
C VAL A 217 6.26 13.94 -4.25
N GLU A 218 6.33 15.25 -4.49
CA GLU A 218 6.17 16.26 -3.44
C GLU A 218 4.69 16.46 -3.08
N THR A 219 3.81 16.44 -4.08
CA THR A 219 2.37 16.69 -3.88
C THR A 219 1.53 15.92 -4.88
N GLY A 220 0.26 15.68 -4.51
CA GLY A 220 -0.73 15.07 -5.40
C GLY A 220 -0.47 13.59 -5.65
N THR A 221 -0.65 13.13 -6.89
CA THR A 221 -0.53 11.71 -7.25
C THR A 221 0.21 11.54 -8.56
N THR A 222 1.23 10.70 -8.56
CA THR A 222 1.92 10.27 -9.79
C THR A 222 1.61 8.81 -10.06
N THR A 223 0.98 8.55 -11.22
CA THR A 223 0.61 7.22 -11.68
C THR A 223 1.51 6.79 -12.84
N LEU A 224 2.09 5.60 -12.73
CA LEU A 224 2.75 4.89 -13.82
C LEU A 224 1.86 3.70 -14.24
N ASN A 225 1.54 3.61 -15.52
CA ASN A 225 0.92 2.45 -16.15
C ASN A 225 1.94 1.85 -17.12
N GLU A 226 2.47 0.67 -16.84
CA GLU A 226 3.57 0.08 -17.61
C GLU A 226 3.34 -1.38 -17.99
N SER A 227 3.47 -1.65 -19.29
CA SER A 227 3.48 -3.01 -19.85
C SER A 227 4.42 -3.10 -21.03
N TRP A 228 5.72 -3.14 -20.75
CA TRP A 228 6.77 -3.10 -21.77
C TRP A 228 7.75 -4.25 -21.59
N GLY A 229 7.37 -5.46 -21.99
CA GLY A 229 7.80 -6.70 -21.34
C GLY A 229 9.29 -7.02 -21.15
N ASN A 230 10.20 -6.36 -21.87
CA ASN A 230 11.65 -6.51 -21.70
C ASN A 230 12.27 -5.44 -20.79
N ASP A 231 11.54 -4.37 -20.50
CA ASP A 231 12.01 -3.22 -19.73
C ASP A 231 11.41 -3.20 -18.31
N GLN A 232 11.84 -2.18 -17.57
CA GLN A 232 11.55 -1.95 -16.16
C GLN A 232 11.23 -0.48 -15.92
N PRO A 233 10.49 -0.16 -14.84
CA PRO A 233 10.27 1.22 -14.41
C PRO A 233 11.57 2.03 -14.26
N PHE A 234 12.59 1.44 -13.63
CA PHE A 234 13.88 2.10 -13.36
C PHE A 234 15.06 1.37 -13.98
N TYR A 235 15.81 2.07 -14.82
CA TYR A 235 17.11 1.63 -15.30
C TYR A 235 18.21 2.61 -14.88
N VAL A 236 19.14 2.19 -14.01
CA VAL A 236 20.09 3.07 -13.32
C VAL A 236 21.52 2.62 -13.56
N TYR A 237 22.38 3.42 -14.20
CA TYR A 237 23.76 3.00 -14.49
C TYR A 237 24.84 4.08 -14.28
N TYR A 238 24.44 5.31 -13.92
CA TYR A 238 25.34 6.44 -13.62
C TYR A 238 25.11 7.10 -12.26
N SER A 239 24.33 6.50 -11.37
CA SER A 239 24.01 7.12 -10.08
C SER A 239 25.25 7.14 -9.18
N ASN A 240 26.00 8.23 -9.22
CA ASN A 240 27.15 8.42 -8.34
C ASN A 240 26.62 8.63 -6.92
N SER A 241 26.80 7.65 -6.03
CA SER A 241 26.37 7.66 -4.61
C SER A 241 24.94 7.17 -4.31
N GLY A 242 24.33 6.40 -5.22
CA GLY A 242 23.05 5.71 -4.99
C GLY A 242 21.83 6.41 -5.60
N SER A 243 20.64 5.88 -5.35
CA SER A 243 19.38 6.33 -5.93
C SER A 243 18.31 6.46 -4.84
N THR A 244 17.54 7.55 -4.85
CA THR A 244 16.47 7.79 -3.87
C THR A 244 15.14 7.94 -4.57
N LEU A 245 14.12 7.23 -4.10
CA LEU A 245 12.71 7.43 -4.39
C LEU A 245 12.03 7.96 -3.13
N GLN A 246 11.41 9.12 -3.21
CA GLN A 246 10.71 9.77 -2.09
C GLN A 246 9.24 10.03 -2.44
N VAL A 247 8.36 9.76 -1.48
CA VAL A 247 6.95 10.14 -1.55
C VAL A 247 6.62 10.92 -0.29
N ASP A 248 6.31 12.19 -0.44
CA ASP A 248 6.08 13.09 0.68
C ASP A 248 4.76 12.83 1.38
N ALA A 249 4.65 13.31 2.62
CA ALA A 249 3.41 13.22 3.40
C ALA A 249 2.27 13.91 2.65
N GLY A 250 1.15 13.21 2.48
CA GLY A 250 -0.01 13.69 1.70
C GLY A 250 0.11 13.50 0.19
N ALA A 251 1.25 13.02 -0.32
CA ALA A 251 1.43 12.65 -1.73
C ALA A 251 1.24 11.14 -1.94
N ALA A 252 1.02 10.74 -3.20
CA ALA A 252 0.86 9.35 -3.58
C ALA A 252 1.64 8.99 -4.86
N MET A 253 2.26 7.81 -4.87
CA MET A 253 2.80 7.17 -6.06
C MET A 253 2.03 5.87 -6.31
N VAL A 254 1.60 5.65 -7.55
CA VAL A 254 0.87 4.45 -7.93
C VAL A 254 1.53 3.84 -9.16
N TRP A 255 1.97 2.60 -9.07
CA TRP A 255 2.47 1.82 -10.19
C TRP A 255 1.48 0.73 -10.54
N ASN A 256 0.81 0.85 -11.67
CA ASN A 256 0.04 -0.21 -12.28
C ASN A 256 0.96 -0.91 -13.28
N LEU A 257 1.43 -2.10 -12.93
CA LEU A 257 2.44 -2.81 -13.71
C LEU A 257 1.85 -4.12 -14.21
N ASN A 258 2.12 -4.46 -15.47
CA ASN A 258 1.82 -5.78 -15.99
C ASN A 258 2.91 -6.13 -17.00
N LYS A 259 3.51 -7.32 -16.89
CA LYS A 259 4.61 -7.73 -17.77
C LYS A 259 5.74 -6.69 -17.81
N THR A 260 6.57 -6.71 -16.78
CA THR A 260 7.86 -6.02 -16.72
C THR A 260 8.96 -7.06 -16.50
N TYR A 261 10.18 -6.79 -16.94
CA TYR A 261 11.28 -7.74 -16.79
C TYR A 261 11.76 -7.84 -15.34
N THR A 262 11.98 -6.68 -14.72
CA THR A 262 12.32 -6.43 -13.31
C THR A 262 11.60 -5.15 -12.85
N MET A 263 11.86 -4.63 -11.64
CA MET A 263 11.46 -3.28 -11.25
C MET A 263 12.61 -2.29 -11.28
N TYR A 264 13.79 -2.76 -10.88
CA TYR A 264 15.04 -2.01 -10.93
C TYR A 264 16.09 -2.84 -11.66
N TYR A 265 16.73 -2.21 -12.64
CA TYR A 265 17.93 -2.72 -13.28
C TYR A 265 19.06 -1.72 -13.07
N ASP A 266 20.21 -2.21 -12.62
CA ASP A 266 21.42 -1.39 -12.55
C ASP A 266 22.64 -2.16 -13.03
N ASP A 267 23.19 -1.78 -14.18
CA ASP A 267 24.40 -2.36 -14.76
C ASP A 267 25.60 -1.39 -14.74
N GLY A 268 25.56 -0.38 -13.89
CA GLY A 268 26.61 0.63 -13.80
C GLY A 268 27.98 0.06 -13.40
N ALA A 269 29.03 0.90 -13.48
CA ALA A 269 30.39 0.46 -13.20
C ALA A 269 30.60 0.15 -11.70
N LEU A 270 31.13 -1.05 -11.40
CA LEU A 270 31.37 -1.61 -10.05
C LEU A 270 32.16 -0.74 -9.05
N LEU A 271 32.76 0.38 -9.49
CA LEU A 271 33.68 1.19 -8.69
C LEU A 271 33.02 2.34 -7.93
N VAL A 272 31.73 2.63 -8.18
CA VAL A 272 30.98 3.69 -7.48
C VAL A 272 29.72 3.09 -6.88
N VAL A 273 29.71 2.93 -5.56
CA VAL A 273 28.62 2.26 -4.83
C VAL A 273 27.81 3.23 -3.99
N GLY A 274 26.50 3.00 -3.89
CA GLY A 274 25.59 3.73 -3.02
C GLY A 274 24.30 2.97 -2.74
N ALA A 275 23.48 3.50 -1.83
CA ALA A 275 22.24 2.84 -1.43
C ALA A 275 21.08 3.19 -2.38
N LEU A 276 20.21 2.21 -2.62
CA LEU A 276 18.84 2.43 -3.05
C LEU A 276 18.00 2.82 -1.82
N ASN A 277 17.41 4.00 -1.81
CA ASN A 277 16.56 4.46 -0.71
C ASN A 277 15.13 4.65 -1.21
N TRP A 278 14.17 3.98 -0.59
CA TRP A 278 12.74 4.26 -0.76
C TRP A 278 12.23 4.89 0.52
N ASN A 279 11.95 6.19 0.48
CA ASN A 279 11.48 6.99 1.60
C ASN A 279 10.00 7.34 1.40
N ILE A 280 9.12 6.55 2.00
CA ILE A 280 7.68 6.62 1.80
C ILE A 280 7.03 7.28 3.02
N ASN A 281 6.83 8.59 2.97
CA ASN A 281 6.13 9.36 4.00
C ASN A 281 4.63 9.53 3.66
N GLY A 282 4.26 9.39 2.38
CA GLY A 282 2.88 9.37 1.90
C GLY A 282 2.36 7.95 1.60
N SER A 283 1.85 7.74 0.38
CA SER A 283 1.37 6.45 -0.09
C SER A 283 2.13 5.97 -1.33
N PHE A 284 2.65 4.75 -1.31
CA PHE A 284 3.18 4.10 -2.50
C PHE A 284 2.51 2.74 -2.70
N VAL A 285 1.79 2.59 -3.82
CA VAL A 285 1.05 1.38 -4.15
C VAL A 285 1.52 0.82 -5.49
N ILE A 286 1.92 -0.44 -5.51
CA ILE A 286 2.25 -1.20 -6.73
C ILE A 286 1.13 -2.22 -6.95
N ASN A 287 0.30 -1.94 -7.95
CA ASN A 287 -0.75 -2.80 -8.49
C ASN A 287 -0.18 -3.64 -9.64
N GLY A 288 0.66 -4.61 -9.30
CA GLY A 288 1.21 -5.56 -10.26
C GLY A 288 0.29 -6.75 -10.51
N THR A 289 0.56 -7.47 -11.59
CA THR A 289 -0.04 -8.76 -11.92
C THR A 289 0.95 -9.90 -11.65
N VAL A 290 0.56 -11.15 -11.91
CA VAL A 290 1.46 -12.31 -11.89
C VAL A 290 2.62 -12.19 -12.90
N ASN A 291 2.52 -11.28 -13.88
CA ASN A 291 3.56 -11.05 -14.89
C ASN A 291 4.54 -9.91 -14.51
N THR A 292 4.27 -9.17 -13.44
CA THR A 292 5.12 -8.06 -13.01
C THR A 292 6.41 -8.59 -12.40
N SER A 293 7.56 -8.21 -12.97
CA SER A 293 8.89 -8.65 -12.53
C SER A 293 9.06 -10.17 -12.45
N SER A 294 8.33 -10.92 -13.28
CA SER A 294 8.31 -12.38 -13.24
C SER A 294 9.23 -13.03 -14.29
N THR A 295 9.75 -12.25 -15.23
CA THR A 295 10.56 -12.76 -16.34
C THR A 295 12.00 -13.01 -15.90
N TYR A 296 12.57 -12.09 -15.11
CA TYR A 296 13.90 -12.27 -14.51
C TYR A 296 13.83 -13.12 -13.24
N ALA A 297 14.75 -14.08 -13.08
CA ALA A 297 14.76 -15.00 -11.95
C ALA A 297 15.02 -14.30 -10.59
N GLY A 298 15.77 -13.20 -10.58
CA GLY A 298 15.98 -12.37 -9.37
C GLY A 298 14.81 -11.44 -9.05
N GLY A 299 13.77 -11.44 -9.89
CA GLY A 299 12.51 -10.75 -9.66
C GLY A 299 12.63 -9.22 -9.68
N TRP A 300 12.50 -8.59 -8.52
CA TRP A 300 12.42 -7.12 -8.38
C TRP A 300 13.69 -6.37 -8.80
N PHE A 301 14.84 -7.03 -8.70
CA PHE A 301 16.15 -6.40 -8.84
C PHE A 301 17.02 -7.18 -9.80
N MET A 302 17.62 -6.49 -10.77
CA MET A 302 18.54 -7.06 -11.74
C MET A 302 19.90 -6.36 -11.66
N ALA A 303 20.95 -7.19 -11.62
CA ALA A 303 22.35 -6.81 -11.82
C ALA A 303 22.95 -5.70 -10.94
N LEU A 304 22.30 -5.28 -9.84
CA LEU A 304 22.64 -4.10 -9.03
C LEU A 304 24.13 -3.85 -8.73
N ASN A 305 24.86 -3.30 -9.69
CA ASN A 305 26.31 -3.14 -9.66
C ASN A 305 26.74 -1.89 -8.87
N THR A 306 25.95 -0.82 -8.92
CA THR A 306 26.18 0.45 -8.21
C THR A 306 25.32 0.56 -6.95
N LEU A 307 24.12 -0.03 -6.96
CA LEU A 307 23.18 -0.05 -5.85
C LEU A 307 23.46 -1.23 -4.92
N ASN A 308 24.43 -1.08 -4.02
CA ASN A 308 24.92 -2.16 -3.19
C ASN A 308 24.08 -2.46 -1.93
N SER A 309 23.10 -1.62 -1.61
CA SER A 309 22.24 -1.74 -0.43
C SER A 309 20.85 -1.20 -0.72
N TRP A 310 19.86 -1.61 0.08
CA TRP A 310 18.48 -1.13 -0.05
C TRP A 310 17.88 -0.77 1.30
N ASN A 311 17.48 0.50 1.44
CA ASN A 311 16.74 1.00 2.59
C ASN A 311 15.30 1.28 2.17
N LEU A 312 14.34 0.53 2.73
CA LEU A 312 12.92 0.82 2.62
C LEU A 312 12.45 1.45 3.92
N ASN A 313 12.14 2.74 3.90
CA ASN A 313 11.65 3.50 5.04
C ASN A 313 10.18 3.86 4.81
N VAL A 314 9.27 3.30 5.60
CA VAL A 314 7.85 3.67 5.59
C VAL A 314 7.58 4.51 6.83
N GLY A 315 7.34 5.80 6.60
CA GLY A 315 7.18 6.83 7.61
C GLY A 315 5.90 6.70 8.44
N GLN A 316 5.73 7.61 9.39
CA GLN A 316 4.60 7.59 10.32
C GLN A 316 3.27 7.70 9.56
N ASN A 317 2.33 6.79 9.83
CA ASN A 317 1.02 6.70 9.15
C ASN A 317 1.09 6.56 7.61
N ALA A 318 2.28 6.28 7.06
CA ALA A 318 2.47 6.10 5.63
C ALA A 318 2.02 4.70 5.18
N THR A 319 1.83 4.54 3.87
CA THR A 319 1.37 3.28 3.28
C THR A 319 2.33 2.82 2.21
N PHE A 320 2.79 1.57 2.29
CA PHE A 320 3.48 0.89 1.21
C PHE A 320 2.76 -0.44 0.92
N LYS A 321 2.27 -0.63 -0.30
CA LYS A 321 1.63 -1.89 -0.70
C LYS A 321 2.16 -2.33 -2.04
N ALA A 322 2.69 -3.54 -2.13
CA ALA A 322 3.19 -4.09 -3.37
C ALA A 322 2.60 -5.46 -3.64
N THR A 323 1.91 -5.58 -4.78
CA THR A 323 1.45 -6.84 -5.36
C THR A 323 2.21 -7.07 -6.66
N THR A 324 2.91 -8.19 -6.80
CA THR A 324 3.74 -8.48 -7.98
C THR A 324 3.80 -9.99 -8.25
N GLY A 325 4.33 -10.41 -9.40
CA GLY A 325 4.67 -11.81 -9.69
C GLY A 325 6.15 -12.16 -9.49
N GLY A 326 6.97 -11.18 -9.13
CA GLY A 326 8.40 -11.33 -8.92
C GLY A 326 8.77 -11.54 -7.45
N VAL A 327 9.79 -12.36 -7.22
CA VAL A 327 10.43 -12.53 -5.90
C VAL A 327 11.31 -11.32 -5.54
N ILE A 328 11.48 -11.06 -4.25
CA ILE A 328 12.51 -10.16 -3.72
C ILE A 328 13.77 -10.99 -3.45
N SER A 329 14.75 -10.94 -4.35
CA SER A 329 16.04 -11.62 -4.17
C SER A 329 17.02 -10.72 -3.41
N LEU A 330 17.36 -11.09 -2.18
CA LEU A 330 18.18 -10.27 -1.29
C LEU A 330 19.69 -10.33 -1.61
N ASP A 331 20.13 -11.37 -2.32
CA ASP A 331 21.51 -11.53 -2.76
C ASP A 331 21.92 -10.55 -3.88
N ALA A 332 20.95 -9.83 -4.45
CA ALA A 332 21.22 -8.68 -5.31
C ALA A 332 22.04 -7.60 -4.57
N PHE A 333 22.06 -7.61 -3.23
CA PHE A 333 22.72 -6.61 -2.38
C PHE A 333 23.84 -7.20 -1.51
N LEU A 334 24.50 -8.30 -1.89
CA LEU A 334 25.45 -9.02 -1.00
C LEU A 334 26.56 -8.16 -0.37
N THR A 335 26.95 -7.05 -1.01
CA THR A 335 28.01 -6.15 -0.53
C THR A 335 27.52 -5.04 0.40
N GLY A 336 26.21 -4.94 0.65
CA GLY A 336 25.61 -3.95 1.55
C GLY A 336 24.39 -4.48 2.29
N ALA A 337 23.83 -3.66 3.18
CA ALA A 337 22.70 -4.06 4.01
C ALA A 337 21.35 -3.79 3.32
N VAL A 338 20.40 -4.69 3.49
CA VAL A 338 18.98 -4.47 3.21
C VAL A 338 18.27 -4.14 4.52
N LYS A 339 17.73 -2.93 4.64
CA LYS A 339 17.06 -2.44 5.86
C LYS A 339 15.65 -2.02 5.56
N TRP A 340 14.68 -2.65 6.21
CA TRP A 340 13.28 -2.26 6.12
C TRP A 340 12.82 -1.69 7.44
N ASN A 341 12.40 -0.43 7.45
CA ASN A 341 12.03 0.32 8.65
C ASN A 341 10.59 0.78 8.53
N PHE A 342 9.73 0.32 9.43
CA PHE A 342 8.30 0.59 9.43
C PHE A 342 7.93 1.37 10.70
N ALA A 343 7.63 2.65 10.53
CA ALA A 343 7.36 3.57 11.64
C ALA A 343 5.92 3.46 12.16
N GLN A 344 5.64 4.23 13.22
CA GLN A 344 4.37 4.17 13.93
C GLN A 344 3.17 4.39 13.00
N GLY A 345 2.16 3.52 13.12
CA GLY A 345 0.91 3.63 12.36
C GLY A 345 1.03 3.32 10.86
N SER A 346 2.22 2.98 10.36
CA SER A 346 2.41 2.61 8.94
C SER A 346 1.66 1.33 8.57
N SER A 347 1.25 1.22 7.31
CA SER A 347 0.58 0.05 6.74
C SER A 347 1.38 -0.52 5.57
N VAL A 348 1.83 -1.77 5.70
CA VAL A 348 2.79 -2.39 4.78
C VAL A 348 2.26 -3.72 4.25
N LEU A 349 2.28 -3.92 2.93
CA LEU A 349 1.98 -5.19 2.27
C LEU A 349 3.07 -5.56 1.27
N PHE A 350 3.55 -6.80 1.36
CA PHE A 350 4.24 -7.49 0.28
C PHE A 350 3.42 -8.71 -0.14
N ASN A 351 2.98 -8.74 -1.39
CA ASN A 351 2.10 -9.76 -1.93
C ASN A 351 2.69 -10.34 -3.22
N ASN A 352 3.07 -11.62 -3.21
CA ASN A 352 3.54 -12.31 -4.41
C ASN A 352 2.43 -13.20 -5.00
N LEU A 353 2.06 -12.94 -6.25
CA LEU A 353 1.04 -13.67 -7.00
C LEU A 353 1.59 -14.92 -7.72
N ASN A 354 2.90 -15.12 -7.75
CA ASN A 354 3.51 -16.24 -8.45
C ASN A 354 3.33 -17.55 -7.67
N PRO A 355 2.68 -18.57 -8.28
CA PRO A 355 2.37 -19.82 -7.61
C PRO A 355 3.61 -20.71 -7.35
N ASN A 356 4.79 -20.32 -7.84
CA ASN A 356 6.02 -21.10 -7.70
C ASN A 356 7.13 -20.38 -6.93
N GLN A 357 6.87 -19.17 -6.40
CA GLN A 357 7.90 -18.36 -5.74
C GLN A 357 7.52 -17.98 -4.31
N ASN A 358 8.56 -17.68 -3.52
CA ASN A 358 8.43 -17.06 -2.21
C ASN A 358 8.25 -15.54 -2.36
N VAL A 359 7.90 -14.83 -1.29
CA VAL A 359 7.97 -13.36 -1.31
C VAL A 359 9.44 -12.91 -1.29
N VAL A 360 10.23 -13.46 -0.37
CA VAL A 360 11.63 -13.08 -0.13
C VAL A 360 12.52 -14.32 -0.24
N SER A 361 13.64 -14.19 -0.96
CA SER A 361 14.60 -15.28 -1.17
C SER A 361 16.05 -14.83 -1.04
N LEU A 362 16.92 -15.82 -0.85
CA LEU A 362 18.38 -15.71 -0.72
C LEU A 362 18.85 -14.84 0.47
N ALA A 363 20.14 -14.91 0.78
CA ALA A 363 20.71 -14.27 1.96
C ALA A 363 21.08 -12.81 1.66
N PRO A 364 20.68 -11.84 2.51
CA PRO A 364 21.12 -10.46 2.37
C PRO A 364 22.56 -10.28 2.88
N GLY A 365 23.17 -9.12 2.60
CA GLY A 365 24.44 -8.73 3.21
C GLY A 365 24.36 -8.51 4.72
N LEU A 366 25.51 -8.42 5.39
CA LEU A 366 25.58 -8.24 6.85
C LEU A 366 24.93 -6.94 7.33
N GLY A 367 24.28 -6.99 8.50
CA GLY A 367 23.59 -5.83 9.08
C GLY A 367 22.20 -5.55 8.49
N SER A 368 21.67 -6.48 7.69
CA SER A 368 20.31 -6.44 7.14
C SER A 368 19.26 -6.81 8.19
N GLY A 369 18.04 -6.32 8.03
CA GLY A 369 16.92 -6.67 8.90
C GLY A 369 15.65 -5.85 8.65
N ILE A 370 14.59 -6.23 9.34
CA ILE A 370 13.31 -5.55 9.41
C ILE A 370 13.15 -4.97 10.81
N THR A 371 12.88 -3.66 10.90
CA THR A 371 12.57 -2.96 12.14
C THR A 371 11.15 -2.44 12.10
N MET A 372 10.35 -2.83 13.08
CA MET A 372 8.97 -2.42 13.26
C MET A 372 8.84 -1.62 14.54
N THR A 373 8.47 -0.35 14.42
CA THR A 373 8.26 0.58 15.54
C THR A 373 6.79 0.96 15.59
N ASP A 374 5.98 0.11 16.22
CA ASP A 374 4.51 0.24 16.29
C ASP A 374 3.80 0.53 14.95
N PRO A 375 4.11 -0.16 13.82
CA PRO A 375 3.31 -0.05 12.61
C PRO A 375 1.87 -0.50 12.88
N LYS A 376 0.91 0.02 12.12
CA LYS A 376 -0.49 -0.43 12.20
C LYS A 376 -0.60 -1.90 11.77
N VAL A 377 0.04 -2.24 10.65
CA VAL A 377 0.06 -3.60 10.10
C VAL A 377 1.19 -3.76 9.11
N VAL A 378 1.88 -4.91 9.16
CA VAL A 378 2.88 -5.35 8.20
C VAL A 378 2.51 -6.76 7.80
N SER A 379 2.10 -6.96 6.56
CA SER A 379 1.70 -8.27 6.04
C SER A 379 2.58 -8.70 4.87
N PHE A 380 2.93 -9.99 4.88
CA PHE A 380 3.55 -10.68 3.78
C PHE A 380 2.64 -11.83 3.34
N ASN A 381 2.48 -11.99 2.04
CA ASN A 381 1.57 -12.97 1.46
C ASN A 381 2.13 -13.55 0.16
N THR A 382 1.98 -14.85 -0.06
CA THR A 382 2.31 -15.50 -1.33
C THR A 382 1.22 -16.48 -1.78
N ALA A 383 0.99 -16.53 -3.08
CA ALA A 383 0.26 -17.61 -3.73
C ALA A 383 1.10 -18.91 -3.83
N GLY A 384 2.43 -18.78 -3.82
CA GLY A 384 3.37 -19.85 -4.14
C GLY A 384 3.92 -20.60 -2.93
N GLY A 385 5.24 -20.47 -2.71
CA GLY A 385 6.01 -21.23 -1.72
C GLY A 385 5.69 -20.81 -0.28
N SER A 386 6.65 -20.20 0.41
CA SER A 386 6.49 -19.56 1.71
C SER A 386 6.73 -18.05 1.60
N VAL A 387 6.44 -17.28 2.65
CA VAL A 387 6.82 -15.87 2.68
C VAL A 387 8.34 -15.71 2.55
N PHE A 388 9.09 -16.39 3.40
CA PHE A 388 10.56 -16.40 3.38
C PHE A 388 11.05 -17.77 2.91
N SER A 389 11.89 -17.79 1.88
CA SER A 389 12.61 -19.00 1.46
C SER A 389 13.51 -19.51 2.60
N THR A 390 13.74 -20.82 2.65
CA THR A 390 14.73 -21.44 3.56
C THR A 390 16.16 -20.94 3.33
N THR A 391 16.44 -20.35 2.16
CA THR A 391 17.72 -19.73 1.82
C THR A 391 17.94 -18.36 2.48
N VAL A 392 16.92 -17.78 3.12
CA VAL A 392 17.06 -16.52 3.86
C VAL A 392 17.71 -16.83 5.21
N LEU A 393 19.05 -16.84 5.25
CA LEU A 393 19.80 -17.32 6.42
C LEU A 393 19.74 -16.35 7.62
N THR A 394 19.93 -15.06 7.38
CA THR A 394 19.96 -14.02 8.42
C THR A 394 19.23 -12.75 7.96
N PHE A 395 17.98 -12.59 8.38
CA PHE A 395 17.20 -11.36 8.15
C PHE A 395 16.30 -11.12 9.38
N PRO A 396 16.85 -10.55 10.47
CA PRO A 396 16.15 -10.41 11.73
C PRO A 396 14.92 -9.51 11.63
N VAL A 397 13.89 -9.83 12.41
CA VAL A 397 12.71 -8.97 12.61
C VAL A 397 12.73 -8.46 14.04
N THR A 398 12.84 -7.15 14.19
CA THR A 398 12.77 -6.48 15.49
C THR A 398 11.45 -5.76 15.64
N ILE A 399 10.68 -6.10 16.66
CA ILE A 399 9.42 -5.49 17.03
C ILE A 399 9.65 -4.65 18.29
N SER A 400 9.38 -3.35 18.18
CA SER A 400 9.55 -2.38 19.26
C SER A 400 8.29 -1.55 19.47
N GLY A 401 8.18 -0.93 20.65
CA GLY A 401 7.03 -0.14 21.05
C GLY A 401 6.06 -0.93 21.95
N SER A 402 4.76 -0.72 21.73
CA SER A 402 3.67 -1.32 22.51
C SER A 402 3.49 -2.82 22.24
N GLY A 403 4.03 -3.30 21.12
CA GLY A 403 4.00 -4.70 20.72
C GLY A 403 2.91 -5.01 19.69
N LEU A 404 3.16 -6.04 18.88
CA LEU A 404 2.32 -6.43 17.75
C LEU A 404 1.76 -7.83 17.91
N ARG A 405 0.52 -8.03 17.49
CA ARG A 405 -0.06 -9.37 17.31
C ARG A 405 0.64 -10.06 16.15
N THR A 406 0.78 -11.37 16.21
CA THR A 406 1.27 -12.19 15.07
C THR A 406 0.13 -13.06 14.56
N HIS A 407 -0.05 -13.10 13.24
CA HIS A 407 -0.84 -14.10 12.55
C HIS A 407 0.04 -14.75 11.47
N SER A 408 0.14 -16.08 11.48
CA SER A 408 0.72 -16.84 10.38
C SER A 408 -0.25 -17.91 9.91
N SER A 409 -0.30 -18.17 8.60
CA SER A 409 -1.11 -19.22 8.02
C SER A 409 -0.35 -20.01 6.98
N SER A 410 -0.65 -21.30 6.92
CA SER A 410 -0.23 -22.21 5.84
C SER A 410 -0.86 -21.91 4.48
N THR A 411 -1.88 -21.05 4.43
CA THR A 411 -2.57 -20.64 3.20
C THR A 411 -2.40 -19.13 2.97
N GLY A 412 -2.27 -18.71 1.71
CA GLY A 412 -2.23 -17.29 1.36
C GLY A 412 -3.62 -16.66 1.38
N TYR A 413 -3.71 -15.37 1.68
CA TYR A 413 -4.94 -14.58 1.56
C TYR A 413 -5.09 -14.02 0.13
N THR A 414 -6.32 -13.98 -0.38
CA THR A 414 -6.62 -13.33 -1.67
C THR A 414 -7.06 -11.90 -1.42
N PHE A 415 -6.20 -10.93 -1.74
CA PHE A 415 -6.54 -9.52 -1.65
C PHE A 415 -7.34 -9.05 -2.87
N ASP A 416 -8.36 -8.22 -2.63
CA ASP A 416 -9.01 -7.44 -3.66
C ASP A 416 -8.27 -6.10 -3.89
N SER A 417 -8.84 -5.24 -4.75
CA SER A 417 -8.26 -3.92 -5.05
C SER A 417 -8.24 -2.94 -3.87
N THR A 418 -8.93 -3.24 -2.76
CA THR A 418 -8.91 -2.40 -1.56
C THR A 418 -7.66 -2.67 -0.71
N TYR A 419 -7.05 -3.85 -0.88
CA TYR A 419 -5.95 -4.35 -0.07
C TYR A 419 -6.23 -4.15 1.44
N ASP A 420 -7.39 -4.61 1.90
CA ASP A 420 -7.70 -4.61 3.32
C ASP A 420 -6.77 -5.57 4.07
N LEU A 421 -5.91 -4.98 4.91
CA LEU A 421 -4.93 -5.70 5.72
C LEU A 421 -5.48 -6.08 7.10
N ILE A 422 -6.70 -5.67 7.45
CA ILE A 422 -7.29 -5.90 8.77
C ILE A 422 -8.15 -7.16 8.77
N THR A 423 -9.03 -7.35 7.77
CA THR A 423 -9.92 -8.52 7.70
C THR A 423 -9.20 -9.87 7.77
N PRO A 424 -8.06 -10.10 7.08
CA PRO A 424 -7.33 -11.37 7.19
C PRO A 424 -6.84 -11.68 8.61
N ASN A 425 -6.72 -10.65 9.46
CA ASN A 425 -6.26 -10.78 10.83
C ASN A 425 -7.40 -10.98 11.84
N LYS A 426 -8.66 -10.97 11.40
CA LYS A 426 -9.84 -11.16 12.27
C LYS A 426 -10.30 -12.61 12.39
N GLY A 427 -9.78 -13.55 11.62
CA GLY A 427 -10.23 -14.93 11.63
C GLY A 427 -9.31 -15.82 10.80
N THR A 428 -9.64 -17.11 10.73
CA THR A 428 -8.85 -18.04 9.94
C THR A 428 -8.96 -17.73 8.45
N ILE A 429 -7.85 -17.77 7.72
CA ILE A 429 -7.82 -17.41 6.28
C ILE A 429 -8.74 -18.32 5.47
N THR A 430 -8.71 -19.63 5.76
CA THR A 430 -9.67 -20.60 5.24
C THR A 430 -10.05 -21.59 6.34
N PRO A 431 -11.15 -22.35 6.20
CA PRO A 431 -11.52 -23.39 7.18
C PRO A 431 -10.50 -24.54 7.30
N THR A 432 -9.66 -24.73 6.27
CA THR A 432 -8.66 -25.82 6.21
C THR A 432 -7.25 -25.37 6.54
N SER A 433 -7.03 -24.07 6.79
CA SER A 433 -5.69 -23.56 7.06
C SER A 433 -5.27 -23.83 8.50
N SER A 434 -4.01 -24.24 8.66
CA SER A 434 -3.34 -24.27 9.96
C SER A 434 -2.83 -22.88 10.27
N ASP A 435 -3.58 -22.13 11.09
CA ASP A 435 -3.28 -20.75 11.45
C ASP A 435 -2.71 -20.67 12.88
N ILE A 436 -1.68 -19.86 13.04
CA ILE A 436 -0.94 -19.64 14.28
C ILE A 436 -1.10 -18.18 14.68
N TRP A 437 -1.43 -17.96 15.95
CA TRP A 437 -1.75 -16.64 16.47
C TRP A 437 -1.03 -16.37 17.78
N TYR A 438 -0.46 -15.17 17.89
CA TYR A 438 0.09 -14.65 19.13
C TYR A 438 -0.46 -13.27 19.43
N ARG A 439 -0.78 -13.01 20.70
CA ARG A 439 -1.49 -11.81 21.11
C ARG A 439 -0.71 -10.54 20.97
N MET A 440 0.53 -10.52 21.44
CA MET A 440 1.35 -9.32 21.45
C MET A 440 2.80 -9.73 21.65
N ASN A 441 3.69 -9.24 20.81
CA ASN A 441 5.11 -9.55 20.87
C ASN A 441 5.95 -8.29 20.73
N THR A 442 7.04 -8.25 21.49
CA THR A 442 8.17 -7.33 21.35
C THR A 442 9.46 -8.14 21.33
N GLY A 443 10.56 -7.52 20.91
CA GLY A 443 11.87 -8.16 20.85
C GLY A 443 12.28 -8.54 19.44
N THR A 444 13.15 -9.52 19.30
CA THR A 444 13.78 -9.85 18.02
C THR A 444 13.67 -11.33 17.68
N LEU A 445 13.22 -11.61 16.47
CA LEU A 445 13.38 -12.89 15.80
C LEU A 445 14.64 -12.82 14.93
N THR A 446 15.63 -13.65 15.19
CA THR A 446 16.94 -13.57 14.49
C THR A 446 16.84 -13.96 13.01
N THR A 447 15.98 -14.92 12.66
CA THR A 447 15.79 -15.40 11.29
C THR A 447 14.50 -16.21 11.17
N PHE A 448 13.98 -16.34 9.94
CA PHE A 448 12.92 -17.29 9.60
C PHE A 448 13.47 -18.63 9.14
N ASN A 449 14.78 -18.81 8.97
CA ASN A 449 15.34 -20.13 8.67
C ASN A 449 15.12 -21.07 9.86
N PRO A 450 14.30 -22.13 9.73
CA PRO A 450 13.87 -22.98 10.85
C PRO A 450 15.01 -23.68 11.60
N THR A 451 16.19 -23.84 10.98
CA THR A 451 17.34 -24.50 11.61
C THR A 451 18.27 -23.55 12.37
N LEU A 452 18.11 -22.23 12.17
CA LEU A 452 18.99 -21.19 12.71
C LEU A 452 18.26 -20.23 13.67
N GLN A 453 16.98 -20.47 13.95
CA GLN A 453 16.17 -19.52 14.72
C GLN A 453 16.63 -19.44 16.17
N VAL A 454 16.99 -18.23 16.57
CA VAL A 454 17.05 -17.81 17.98
C VAL A 454 15.93 -16.81 18.18
N ILE A 455 14.98 -17.15 19.04
CA ILE A 455 13.74 -16.41 19.25
C ILE A 455 13.81 -15.72 20.60
N ASN A 456 14.03 -14.40 20.56
CA ASN A 456 14.03 -13.54 21.74
C ASN A 456 12.81 -12.62 21.69
N LEU A 457 11.64 -13.24 21.55
CA LEU A 457 10.35 -12.55 21.62
C LEU A 457 9.78 -12.64 23.03
N SER A 458 9.13 -11.56 23.47
CA SER A 458 8.48 -11.45 24.76
C SER A 458 7.10 -10.83 24.61
N PRO A 459 6.10 -11.31 25.37
CA PRO A 459 6.15 -12.44 26.30
C PRO A 459 6.04 -13.81 25.62
N ASN A 460 5.67 -13.89 24.35
CA ASN A 460 5.52 -15.18 23.67
C ASN A 460 6.83 -15.61 23.01
N ASN A 461 7.19 -16.88 23.22
CA ASN A 461 8.19 -17.56 22.41
C ASN A 461 7.47 -18.43 21.39
N TYR A 462 7.78 -18.29 20.10
CA TYR A 462 7.15 -19.12 19.07
C TYR A 462 7.46 -20.62 19.25
N GLY A 463 8.55 -20.98 19.94
CA GLY A 463 8.80 -22.35 20.40
C GLY A 463 8.66 -23.39 19.28
N SER A 464 7.72 -24.32 19.45
CA SER A 464 7.43 -25.40 18.48
C SER A 464 6.75 -24.93 17.20
N ASP A 465 6.12 -23.75 17.18
CA ASP A 465 5.39 -23.24 16.03
C ASP A 465 6.31 -22.60 14.98
N ALA A 466 7.54 -22.29 15.36
CA ALA A 466 8.45 -21.49 14.57
C ALA A 466 8.79 -22.08 13.18
N PRO A 467 8.94 -23.42 13.01
CA PRO A 467 9.04 -24.03 11.69
C PRO A 467 7.78 -23.86 10.82
N ASN A 468 6.59 -23.90 11.42
CA ASN A 468 5.33 -23.71 10.68
C ASN A 468 5.14 -22.25 10.28
N ILE A 469 5.53 -21.30 11.14
CA ILE A 469 5.54 -19.87 10.80
C ILE A 469 6.51 -19.60 9.64
N ALA A 470 7.70 -20.20 9.66
CA ALA A 470 8.68 -20.08 8.58
C ALA A 470 8.16 -20.63 7.24
N ALA A 471 7.39 -21.70 7.28
CA ALA A 471 6.72 -22.29 6.12
C ALA A 471 5.42 -21.60 5.71
N GLY A 472 4.98 -20.57 6.47
CA GLY A 472 3.72 -19.87 6.25
C GLY A 472 3.66 -19.17 4.90
N LYS A 473 2.49 -19.18 4.27
CA LYS A 473 2.16 -18.43 3.05
C LYS A 473 1.66 -17.03 3.33
N TYR A 474 1.12 -16.83 4.53
CA TYR A 474 0.73 -15.53 5.07
C TYR A 474 1.41 -15.32 6.41
N ILE A 475 1.99 -14.15 6.63
CA ILE A 475 2.50 -13.71 7.93
C ILE A 475 2.15 -12.23 8.10
N SER A 476 1.58 -11.87 9.24
CA SER A 476 1.20 -10.50 9.57
C SER A 476 1.57 -10.15 10.99
N TRP A 477 2.13 -8.96 11.16
CA TRP A 477 2.30 -8.29 12.45
C TRP A 477 1.43 -7.05 12.47
N TYR A 478 0.50 -6.96 13.41
CA TYR A 478 -0.48 -5.89 13.43
C TYR A 478 -0.75 -5.38 14.84
N GLN A 479 -1.11 -4.10 14.93
CA GLN A 479 -1.58 -3.52 16.19
C GLN A 479 -2.84 -4.24 16.65
N PRO A 480 -3.03 -4.41 17.97
CA PRO A 480 -4.31 -4.82 18.51
C PRO A 480 -5.46 -3.96 17.96
N LEU A 481 -6.54 -4.61 17.55
CA LEU A 481 -7.71 -3.97 16.98
C LEU A 481 -8.63 -3.33 18.03
N GLY A 482 -8.43 -3.67 19.31
CA GLY A 482 -9.24 -3.15 20.39
C GLY A 482 -10.45 -4.02 20.72
N PHE A 483 -11.32 -3.44 21.53
CA PHE A 483 -12.61 -4.02 21.86
C PHE A 483 -13.52 -4.08 20.62
N GLN A 484 -14.11 -5.25 20.37
CA GLN A 484 -15.01 -5.49 19.25
C GLN A 484 -16.23 -6.33 19.67
N LEU A 485 -17.39 -6.02 19.08
CA LEU A 485 -18.59 -6.85 19.11
C LEU A 485 -18.87 -7.37 17.70
N ASN A 486 -18.94 -8.69 17.52
CA ASN A 486 -19.35 -9.26 16.24
C ASN A 486 -20.87 -9.44 16.21
N ALA A 487 -21.58 -8.36 15.91
CA ALA A 487 -23.03 -8.33 15.90
C ALA A 487 -23.65 -9.28 14.86
N ALA A 488 -22.94 -9.56 13.75
CA ALA A 488 -23.46 -10.39 12.66
C ALA A 488 -23.63 -11.87 13.06
N VAL A 489 -22.83 -12.35 14.01
CA VAL A 489 -22.89 -13.73 14.51
C VAL A 489 -23.39 -13.82 15.96
N SER A 490 -23.62 -12.67 16.61
CA SER A 490 -24.24 -12.62 17.92
C SER A 490 -25.76 -12.71 17.79
N ASN A 491 -26.39 -13.59 18.55
CA ASN A 491 -27.83 -13.70 18.69
C ASN A 491 -28.21 -13.77 20.17
N MET A 492 -28.53 -12.61 20.74
CA MET A 492 -28.93 -12.46 22.15
C MET A 492 -30.44 -12.17 22.30
N ASN A 493 -31.22 -12.54 21.28
CA ASN A 493 -32.68 -12.52 21.34
C ASN A 493 -33.17 -13.87 21.87
N ARG A 494 -34.07 -13.84 22.85
CA ARG A 494 -34.63 -15.05 23.46
C ARG A 494 -36.14 -15.07 23.32
N ILE A 495 -36.66 -16.21 22.85
CA ILE A 495 -38.10 -16.48 22.75
C ILE A 495 -38.48 -17.48 23.85
N PHE A 496 -39.66 -17.30 24.42
CA PHE A 496 -40.20 -18.17 25.47
C PHE A 496 -41.61 -18.61 25.12
N ASN A 497 -41.90 -19.89 25.36
CA ASN A 497 -43.24 -20.44 25.27
C ASN A 497 -43.84 -20.55 26.67
N ILE A 498 -44.86 -19.75 26.95
CA ILE A 498 -45.53 -19.71 28.25
C ILE A 498 -46.87 -20.44 28.13
N SER A 499 -47.05 -21.49 28.94
CA SER A 499 -48.34 -22.17 29.04
C SER A 499 -49.20 -21.50 30.10
N LEU A 500 -50.37 -21.01 29.69
CA LEU A 500 -51.39 -20.52 30.61
C LEU A 500 -52.20 -21.67 31.24
N ASP A 501 -52.01 -22.90 30.78
CA ASP A 501 -52.63 -24.09 31.37
C ASP A 501 -51.89 -24.46 32.67
N PRO A 502 -52.54 -24.36 33.84
CA PRO A 502 -51.94 -24.67 35.14
C PRO A 502 -51.61 -26.15 35.33
N SER A 503 -52.16 -27.05 34.49
CA SER A 503 -51.86 -28.47 34.54
C SER A 503 -50.58 -28.85 33.79
N ALA A 504 -50.03 -27.94 32.96
CA ALA A 504 -48.77 -28.14 32.27
C ALA A 504 -47.57 -28.12 33.24
N THR A 505 -46.51 -28.87 32.95
CA THR A 505 -45.31 -28.98 33.80
C THR A 505 -44.63 -27.64 34.13
N LYS A 506 -44.77 -26.64 33.24
CA LYS A 506 -44.32 -25.25 33.45
C LYS A 506 -45.45 -24.24 33.26
N GLY A 507 -46.68 -24.67 33.56
CA GLY A 507 -47.88 -23.87 33.51
C GLY A 507 -47.88 -22.73 34.54
N THR A 508 -48.62 -21.67 34.26
CA THR A 508 -48.87 -20.60 35.24
C THR A 508 -49.88 -21.05 36.30
N PRO A 509 -49.54 -21.03 37.60
CA PRO A 509 -50.46 -21.41 38.68
C PRO A 509 -51.73 -20.54 38.76
N ILE A 510 -52.87 -21.14 39.13
CA ILE A 510 -54.18 -20.45 39.27
C ILE A 510 -54.18 -19.48 40.46
N ASP A 511 -53.38 -19.74 41.49
CA ASP A 511 -53.31 -18.93 42.70
C ASP A 511 -52.50 -17.63 42.54
N GLY A 512 -51.99 -17.34 41.34
CA GLY A 512 -51.18 -16.16 41.06
C GLY A 512 -49.73 -16.26 41.51
N SER A 513 -49.31 -17.41 42.04
CA SER A 513 -47.90 -17.68 42.32
C SER A 513 -47.08 -17.79 41.02
N TRP A 514 -45.77 -17.63 41.14
CA TRP A 514 -44.85 -17.74 40.01
C TRP A 514 -44.67 -19.20 39.58
N SER A 515 -44.65 -19.42 38.26
CA SER A 515 -44.34 -20.72 37.66
C SER A 515 -42.96 -21.25 38.06
N SER A 516 -42.71 -22.52 37.75
CA SER A 516 -41.33 -23.02 37.64
C SER A 516 -40.57 -22.25 36.55
N LEU A 517 -39.24 -22.32 36.56
CA LEU A 517 -38.41 -21.58 35.61
C LEU A 517 -38.64 -22.09 34.18
N ILE A 518 -39.04 -21.17 33.30
CA ILE A 518 -39.28 -21.40 31.88
C ILE A 518 -37.99 -21.11 31.11
N ASN A 519 -37.60 -22.09 30.30
CA ASN A 519 -36.38 -22.06 29.50
C ASN A 519 -36.67 -21.38 28.16
N GLY A 520 -35.65 -20.80 27.53
CA GLY A 520 -35.81 -20.30 26.18
C GLY A 520 -35.94 -21.41 25.14
N THR A 521 -36.46 -21.08 23.97
CA THR A 521 -36.73 -22.05 22.89
C THR A 521 -35.49 -22.39 22.07
N SER A 522 -34.46 -21.54 22.07
CA SER A 522 -33.21 -21.71 21.33
C SER A 522 -32.03 -21.18 22.15
N ALA A 523 -30.81 -21.64 21.84
CA ALA A 523 -29.60 -21.09 22.45
C ALA A 523 -29.37 -19.62 22.03
N GLU A 524 -28.68 -18.87 22.89
CA GLU A 524 -28.14 -17.54 22.58
C GLU A 524 -26.64 -17.63 22.32
N SER A 525 -26.12 -16.69 21.54
CA SER A 525 -24.69 -16.54 21.32
C SER A 525 -24.26 -15.09 21.38
N LEU A 526 -23.18 -14.81 22.09
CA LEU A 526 -22.53 -13.50 22.14
C LEU A 526 -21.08 -13.66 21.71
N VAL A 527 -20.68 -12.91 20.68
CA VAL A 527 -19.31 -12.94 20.15
C VAL A 527 -18.65 -11.60 20.33
N VAL A 528 -17.64 -11.56 21.21
CA VAL A 528 -16.88 -10.35 21.57
C VAL A 528 -15.39 -10.59 21.39
N GLY A 529 -14.63 -9.53 21.18
CA GLY A 529 -13.17 -9.55 21.08
C GLY A 529 -12.55 -8.47 21.94
N ASP A 530 -11.41 -8.78 22.56
CA ASP A 530 -10.50 -7.77 23.10
C ASP A 530 -9.08 -8.32 23.08
N ASP A 531 -8.25 -7.67 22.28
CA ASP A 531 -6.98 -8.19 21.83
C ASP A 531 -5.81 -7.29 22.24
N ARG A 532 -6.09 -6.26 23.06
CA ARG A 532 -5.20 -5.15 23.46
C ARG A 532 -4.05 -5.53 24.36
N ALA A 533 -4.12 -6.64 25.08
CA ALA A 533 -3.04 -7.09 25.94
C ALA A 533 -2.77 -8.58 25.81
N GLN A 534 -1.65 -8.98 26.41
CA GLN A 534 -1.21 -10.38 26.46
C GLN A 534 -2.21 -11.30 27.17
N ASN A 535 -2.87 -10.83 28.21
CA ASN A 535 -3.91 -11.60 28.90
C ASN A 535 -5.27 -10.92 28.69
N PRO A 536 -6.35 -11.67 28.49
CA PRO A 536 -7.67 -11.08 28.44
C PRO A 536 -8.09 -10.58 29.82
N ASN A 537 -9.06 -9.66 29.83
CA ASN A 537 -9.67 -9.12 31.03
C ASN A 537 -11.07 -8.61 30.67
N ILE A 538 -11.87 -9.49 30.09
CA ILE A 538 -13.19 -9.17 29.54
C ILE A 538 -14.26 -9.54 30.56
N HIS A 539 -15.06 -8.55 30.96
CA HIS A 539 -16.21 -8.76 31.84
C HIS A 539 -17.50 -8.36 31.13
N ILE A 540 -18.45 -9.29 31.05
CA ILE A 540 -19.73 -9.07 30.38
C ILE A 540 -20.81 -8.87 31.45
N LEU A 541 -21.54 -7.77 31.35
CA LEU A 541 -22.68 -7.44 32.18
C LEU A 541 -23.97 -7.55 31.37
N VAL A 542 -25.04 -8.03 32.00
CA VAL A 542 -26.41 -7.88 31.51
C VAL A 542 -27.18 -6.93 32.43
N LYS A 543 -28.01 -6.08 31.85
CA LYS A 543 -28.89 -5.16 32.56
C LYS A 543 -30.27 -5.19 31.91
N MET A 544 -31.31 -5.50 32.68
CA MET A 544 -32.69 -5.33 32.20
C MET A 544 -33.03 -3.84 32.20
N THR A 545 -33.30 -3.26 31.03
CA THR A 545 -33.64 -1.84 30.89
C THR A 545 -35.14 -1.60 30.78
N GLN A 546 -35.91 -2.64 30.44
CA GLN A 546 -37.36 -2.57 30.31
C GLN A 546 -38.00 -3.91 30.65
N ASN A 547 -39.12 -3.87 31.37
CA ASN A 547 -40.03 -4.99 31.56
C ASN A 547 -41.46 -4.51 31.27
N ASN A 548 -42.08 -5.02 30.21
CA ASN A 548 -43.42 -4.61 29.78
C ASN A 548 -44.53 -5.33 30.55
N PHE A 549 -44.18 -6.37 31.32
CA PHE A 549 -45.11 -7.14 32.15
C PHE A 549 -44.57 -7.29 33.58
N PRO A 550 -44.33 -6.20 34.33
CA PRO A 550 -43.68 -6.25 35.63
C PRO A 550 -44.44 -7.06 36.69
N ASN A 551 -45.76 -7.17 36.55
CA ASN A 551 -46.61 -7.95 37.45
C ASN A 551 -46.80 -9.41 36.97
N GLY A 552 -46.44 -9.71 35.73
CA GLY A 552 -46.68 -11.00 35.08
C GLY A 552 -45.43 -11.80 34.71
N LEU A 553 -44.27 -11.14 34.65
CA LEU A 553 -42.97 -11.73 34.30
C LEU A 553 -41.86 -11.32 35.25
N GLN A 554 -41.11 -12.32 35.70
CA GLN A 554 -39.82 -12.17 36.34
C GLN A 554 -38.74 -12.77 35.45
N TYR A 555 -37.62 -12.08 35.34
CA TYR A 555 -36.48 -12.50 34.54
C TYR A 555 -35.36 -12.99 35.45
N TYR A 556 -34.70 -14.06 35.03
CA TYR A 556 -33.59 -14.65 35.73
C TYR A 556 -32.45 -14.88 34.75
N TRP A 557 -31.23 -14.64 35.21
CA TRP A 557 -30.04 -15.15 34.57
C TRP A 557 -29.65 -16.47 35.21
N VAL A 558 -29.45 -17.51 34.41
CA VAL A 558 -28.98 -18.81 34.87
C VAL A 558 -27.54 -19.02 34.43
N ASP A 559 -26.64 -19.16 35.39
CA ASP A 559 -25.21 -19.35 35.14
C ASP A 559 -24.96 -20.66 34.36
N PRO A 560 -24.23 -20.62 33.22
CA PRO A 560 -24.04 -21.82 32.40
C PRO A 560 -23.21 -22.93 33.07
N THR A 561 -22.38 -22.58 34.04
CA THR A 561 -21.44 -23.49 34.71
C THR A 561 -22.09 -24.14 35.94
N THR A 562 -22.65 -23.31 36.82
CA THR A 562 -23.18 -23.70 38.14
C THR A 562 -24.68 -23.95 38.14
N LYS A 563 -25.39 -23.50 37.10
CA LYS A 563 -26.87 -23.49 37.01
C LYS A 563 -27.54 -22.65 38.11
N ALA A 564 -26.79 -21.81 38.81
CA ALA A 564 -27.32 -20.87 39.80
C ALA A 564 -28.24 -19.85 39.12
N GLN A 565 -29.34 -19.49 39.78
CA GLN A 565 -30.37 -18.59 39.26
C GLN A 565 -30.28 -17.25 39.99
N THR A 566 -30.11 -16.17 39.25
CA THR A 566 -30.07 -14.81 39.80
C THR A 566 -31.19 -13.99 39.15
N GLN A 567 -32.08 -13.42 39.95
CA GLN A 567 -33.14 -12.57 39.44
C GLN A 567 -32.56 -11.27 38.84
N LEU A 568 -33.00 -10.91 37.64
CA LEU A 568 -32.65 -9.66 36.98
C LEU A 568 -33.64 -8.57 37.40
N ASN A 569 -33.16 -7.65 38.24
CA ASN A 569 -33.93 -6.48 38.65
C ASN A 569 -33.78 -5.35 37.64
N LEU A 570 -34.85 -4.56 37.47
CA LEU A 570 -34.85 -3.45 36.53
C LEU A 570 -33.71 -2.48 36.85
N ASN A 571 -32.98 -2.08 35.83
CA ASN A 571 -31.83 -1.19 35.89
C ASN A 571 -30.65 -1.65 36.76
N SER A 572 -30.60 -2.93 37.16
CA SER A 572 -29.49 -3.52 37.90
C SER A 572 -28.60 -4.34 36.96
N SER A 573 -27.29 -4.12 37.02
CA SER A 573 -26.32 -4.88 36.23
C SER A 573 -25.91 -6.16 36.96
N LEU A 574 -25.82 -7.26 36.22
CA LEU A 574 -25.29 -8.54 36.68
C LEU A 574 -24.12 -8.95 35.79
N GLN A 575 -22.98 -9.36 36.38
CA GLN A 575 -21.88 -9.96 35.62
C GLN A 575 -22.22 -11.39 35.23
N ILE A 576 -22.18 -11.68 33.93
CA ILE A 576 -22.59 -12.97 33.35
C ILE A 576 -21.44 -13.76 32.74
N ALA A 577 -20.30 -13.11 32.50
CA ALA A 577 -19.07 -13.76 32.06
C ALA A 577 -17.85 -12.97 32.53
N SER A 578 -16.76 -13.69 32.77
CA SER A 578 -15.45 -13.15 33.11
C SER A 578 -14.37 -13.97 32.42
N ILE A 579 -13.56 -13.33 31.58
CA ILE A 579 -12.50 -13.96 30.80
C ILE A 579 -11.18 -13.26 31.15
N THR A 580 -10.38 -13.92 31.98
CA THR A 580 -9.10 -13.39 32.48
C THR A 580 -7.89 -14.21 32.05
N ILE A 581 -8.12 -15.40 31.47
CA ILE A 581 -7.08 -16.31 31.00
C ILE A 581 -7.61 -17.20 29.86
N ASP A 582 -6.82 -17.39 28.81
CA ASP A 582 -7.21 -18.17 27.63
C ASP A 582 -7.13 -19.69 27.84
N SER A 583 -6.24 -20.15 28.71
CA SER A 583 -5.97 -21.58 28.89
C SER A 583 -6.99 -22.31 29.77
N THR A 584 -7.85 -21.59 30.49
CA THR A 584 -8.86 -22.19 31.39
C THR A 584 -10.26 -21.66 31.11
N LEU A 585 -10.61 -21.53 29.83
CA LEU A 585 -11.95 -21.10 29.42
C LEU A 585 -13.00 -22.16 29.79
N PRO A 586 -14.17 -21.76 30.33
CA PRO A 586 -15.30 -22.65 30.48
C PRO A 586 -15.74 -23.25 29.14
N SER A 587 -16.30 -24.46 29.14
CA SER A 587 -16.69 -25.18 27.91
C SER A 587 -17.72 -24.46 27.03
N TRP A 588 -18.48 -23.52 27.61
CA TRP A 588 -19.46 -22.69 26.91
C TRP A 588 -18.85 -21.42 26.28
N ILE A 589 -17.54 -21.19 26.46
CA ILE A 589 -16.78 -20.10 25.83
C ILE A 589 -15.73 -20.73 24.91
N LYS A 590 -15.79 -20.41 23.61
CA LYS A 590 -14.78 -20.80 22.64
C LYS A 590 -13.97 -19.59 22.19
N MET A 591 -12.65 -19.73 22.15
CA MET A 591 -11.74 -18.70 21.65
C MET A 591 -11.22 -19.05 20.26
N THR A 592 -11.08 -18.04 19.40
CA THR A 592 -10.36 -18.13 18.12
C THR A 592 -9.37 -16.99 17.95
N GLY A 593 -8.30 -17.20 17.18
CA GLY A 593 -7.33 -16.15 16.83
C GLY A 593 -6.53 -15.59 18.02
N ALA A 594 -6.21 -16.44 19.01
CA ALA A 594 -5.58 -16.06 20.28
C ALA A 594 -6.25 -14.85 20.93
N GLY A 595 -7.57 -14.92 21.15
CA GLY A 595 -8.33 -13.85 21.80
C GLY A 595 -8.94 -12.82 20.88
N MET A 596 -8.82 -12.98 19.56
CA MET A 596 -9.51 -12.13 18.60
C MET A 596 -11.02 -12.22 18.80
N TRP A 597 -11.55 -13.43 19.01
CA TRP A 597 -12.96 -13.64 19.34
C TRP A 597 -13.15 -14.65 20.48
N TYR A 598 -14.13 -14.35 21.32
CA TYR A 598 -14.74 -15.22 22.30
C TYR A 598 -16.20 -15.40 21.96
N THR A 599 -16.57 -16.62 21.61
CA THR A 599 -17.95 -17.03 21.38
C THR A 599 -18.50 -17.65 22.66
N MET A 600 -19.36 -16.91 23.35
CA MET A 600 -20.14 -17.40 24.47
C MET A 600 -21.43 -18.02 23.93
N THR A 601 -21.71 -19.27 24.30
CA THR A 601 -22.94 -19.97 23.94
C THR A 601 -23.76 -20.22 25.20
N PHE A 602 -24.99 -19.74 25.23
CA PHE A 602 -25.93 -19.96 26.33
C PHE A 602 -27.02 -20.94 25.89
N PRO A 603 -26.92 -22.25 26.22
CA PRO A 603 -27.95 -23.24 25.97
C PRO A 603 -29.36 -22.82 26.42
N THR A 604 -30.38 -23.53 25.93
CA THR A 604 -31.81 -23.23 26.21
C THR A 604 -32.15 -23.17 27.70
N ASP A 605 -31.46 -23.93 28.54
CA ASP A 605 -31.66 -24.01 29.99
C ASP A 605 -30.80 -23.03 30.79
N THR A 606 -29.97 -22.20 30.14
CA THR A 606 -29.05 -21.23 30.76
C THR A 606 -29.15 -19.86 30.09
N GLY A 607 -28.51 -18.83 30.65
CA GLY A 607 -28.66 -17.45 30.16
C GLY A 607 -29.99 -16.85 30.60
N LEU A 608 -30.68 -16.14 29.71
CA LEU A 608 -31.95 -15.51 30.04
C LEU A 608 -33.09 -16.54 30.12
N ASN A 609 -33.72 -16.64 31.30
CA ASN A 609 -34.90 -17.44 31.58
C ASN A 609 -35.98 -16.60 32.29
N ILE A 610 -37.21 -17.10 32.34
CA ILE A 610 -38.34 -16.37 32.94
C ILE A 610 -39.14 -17.21 33.93
N LYS A 611 -39.84 -16.55 34.83
CA LYS A 611 -41.03 -17.07 35.51
C LYS A 611 -42.23 -16.23 35.13
N ALA A 612 -43.37 -16.89 35.03
CA ALA A 612 -44.64 -16.28 34.65
C ALA A 612 -45.70 -16.59 35.70
N ASN A 613 -46.72 -15.73 35.82
CA ASN A 613 -47.92 -16.04 36.61
C ASN A 613 -49.17 -15.83 35.75
N ASN A 614 -50.34 -16.14 36.30
CA ASN A 614 -51.62 -16.08 35.58
C ASN A 614 -52.16 -14.66 35.34
N SER A 615 -51.42 -13.60 35.72
CA SER A 615 -51.78 -12.21 35.36
C SER A 615 -51.46 -11.88 33.90
N LEU A 616 -50.72 -12.76 33.21
CA LEU A 616 -50.46 -12.65 31.78
C LEU A 616 -51.72 -13.02 30.97
N LEU A 617 -52.15 -12.10 30.12
CA LEU A 617 -53.14 -12.37 29.09
C LEU A 617 -52.45 -12.96 27.85
N SER A 618 -53.15 -13.79 27.06
CA SER A 618 -52.60 -14.40 25.84
C SER A 618 -52.03 -13.35 24.89
N GLN A 619 -50.77 -13.52 24.51
CA GLN A 619 -50.06 -12.62 23.61
C GLN A 619 -49.15 -13.41 22.69
N THR A 620 -49.19 -13.11 21.39
CA THR A 620 -48.31 -13.71 20.37
C THR A 620 -47.34 -12.63 19.88
N ASN A 621 -46.03 -12.94 19.87
CA ASN A 621 -44.97 -12.05 19.38
C ASN A 621 -44.86 -10.68 20.07
N SER A 622 -45.26 -10.57 21.34
CA SER A 622 -45.09 -9.34 22.11
C SER A 622 -43.66 -9.18 22.61
N ASN A 623 -43.11 -7.96 22.51
CA ASN A 623 -41.88 -7.61 23.20
C ASN A 623 -42.13 -7.57 24.72
N ALA A 624 -41.58 -8.56 25.44
CA ALA A 624 -41.79 -8.71 26.87
C ALA A 624 -40.80 -7.90 27.73
N GLY A 625 -39.57 -7.69 27.26
CA GLY A 625 -38.52 -7.01 27.99
C GLY A 625 -37.29 -6.72 27.13
N THR A 626 -36.55 -5.68 27.51
CA THR A 626 -35.34 -5.22 26.81
C THR A 626 -34.13 -5.38 27.72
N PHE A 627 -33.05 -5.95 27.17
CA PHE A 627 -31.80 -6.22 27.89
C PHE A 627 -30.64 -5.52 27.19
N GLN A 628 -29.79 -4.87 27.98
CA GLN A 628 -28.53 -4.31 27.54
C GLN A 628 -27.40 -5.25 27.97
N TYR A 629 -26.57 -5.63 27.01
CA TYR A 629 -25.33 -6.36 27.25
C TYR A 629 -24.15 -5.40 27.09
N THR A 630 -23.29 -5.32 28.10
CA THR A 630 -22.17 -4.38 28.14
C THR A 630 -20.88 -5.14 28.42
N VAL A 631 -19.82 -4.79 27.70
CA VAL A 631 -18.47 -5.20 28.08
C VAL A 631 -17.90 -4.11 28.97
N ALA A 632 -17.81 -4.40 30.26
CA ALA A 632 -17.59 -3.38 31.29
C ALA A 632 -16.12 -3.04 31.52
N ASN A 633 -15.21 -3.94 31.13
CA ASN A 633 -13.77 -3.82 31.26
C ASN A 633 -13.08 -4.59 30.13
N GLY A 634 -11.91 -4.11 29.74
CA GLY A 634 -10.98 -4.81 28.87
C GLY A 634 -9.55 -4.62 29.39
N PRO A 635 -8.57 -5.42 28.94
CA PRO A 635 -7.17 -5.22 29.29
C PRO A 635 -6.71 -3.80 28.93
N SER A 636 -5.96 -3.17 29.81
CA SER A 636 -5.34 -1.85 29.62
C SER A 636 -3.96 -1.94 29.03
#